data_AF-A0A7D9DBA7-F1
#
_entry.id   AF-A0A7D9DBA7-F1
#
_cell.length_a   1.000
_cell.length_b   1.000
_cell.length_c   1.000
_cell.angle_alpha   90.00
_cell.angle_beta   90.00
_cell.angle_gamma   90.00
#
_symmetry.space_group_name_H-M   'P 1'
#
loop_
_entity.id
_entity.type
_entity.pdbx_description
1 polymer ?
#
loop_
_entity_poly.entity_id
_entity_poly.type
_entity_poly.pdbx_seq_one_letter_code
_entity_poly.pdbx_strand_id
1 'polypeptide(L)'
;MNISDAFGVACEKGVEILKNIAIPVELNDRESLLKSASTSLNSKVVSQFSNLLAPISVDAVLKVIDPKTASNVNLKDIRVITKLGGTVEDTEMVDGLVLEQKISHLAGGVSSIEKAKIGLIQFCLSAPKTDMDNQVIVSDYTQMDRVLREERQYILDLCKKIKKAGCNVLLIQKSILRDAINDLALHFLTKMKIMVLRDIERDEVEFICKSLGCKPAASVDHFTPDVLASAELVEEVSTGAAKVVKITGIANPGKTVSILVRGSNKLVLEEAERSLHDALCVVRCLVKNRALIAGGGAPETELSINLAQYANTLSGMDSYCVRAFSGAMEVVPYTLAENAGLNPIATVTELRNKHAQGEKNAGINVRKGTITNILDENVLQPLLVSTSALTLASETVRSILKIDDIVNTR
;
A
#
# COMPACT_ATOMS: atom_id res chain seq x y z
N MET A 1 -37.98 23.76 -2.63
CA MET A 1 -36.79 22.94 -2.88
C MET A 1 -36.83 21.76 -1.93
N ASN A 2 -36.44 20.57 -2.38
CA ASN A 2 -36.42 19.39 -1.51
C ASN A 2 -35.14 19.43 -0.64
N ILE A 3 -35.18 18.85 0.57
CA ILE A 3 -34.04 18.75 1.52
C ILE A 3 -32.77 18.25 0.81
N SER A 4 -32.98 17.30 -0.11
CA SER A 4 -31.96 16.73 -1.01
C SER A 4 -31.13 17.79 -1.76
N ASP A 5 -31.75 18.83 -2.29
CA ASP A 5 -31.06 19.87 -3.06
C ASP A 5 -30.38 20.89 -2.13
N ALA A 6 -31.02 21.22 -1.01
CA ALA A 6 -30.43 22.11 0.00
C ALA A 6 -29.13 21.54 0.60
N PHE A 7 -29.06 20.22 0.82
CA PHE A 7 -27.82 19.55 1.26
C PHE A 7 -26.72 19.57 0.19
N GLY A 8 -27.10 19.56 -1.09
CA GLY A 8 -26.15 19.77 -2.19
C GLY A 8 -25.49 21.15 -2.12
N VAL A 9 -26.31 22.20 -1.97
CA VAL A 9 -25.84 23.58 -1.82
C VAL A 9 -24.97 23.76 -0.57
N ALA A 10 -25.37 23.14 0.55
CA ALA A 10 -24.58 23.16 1.79
C ALA A 10 -23.20 22.49 1.60
N CYS A 11 -23.15 21.36 0.90
CA CYS A 11 -21.92 20.64 0.62
C CYS A 11 -20.97 21.44 -0.28
N GLU A 12 -21.48 22.03 -1.37
CA GLU A 12 -20.68 22.90 -2.25
C GLU A 12 -20.06 24.05 -1.45
N LYS A 13 -20.89 24.72 -0.62
CA LYS A 13 -20.40 25.81 0.22
C LYS A 13 -19.40 25.34 1.28
N GLY A 14 -19.62 24.16 1.85
CA GLY A 14 -18.70 23.55 2.81
C GLY A 14 -17.33 23.24 2.19
N VAL A 15 -17.30 22.72 0.96
CA VAL A 15 -16.04 22.47 0.24
C VAL A 15 -15.29 23.78 -0.04
N GLU A 16 -15.99 24.87 -0.36
CA GLU A 16 -15.36 26.20 -0.48
C GLU A 16 -14.73 26.67 0.85
N ILE A 17 -15.45 26.52 1.96
CA ILE A 17 -14.96 26.90 3.29
C ILE A 17 -13.70 26.09 3.63
N LEU A 18 -13.72 24.77 3.42
CA LEU A 18 -12.57 23.90 3.65
C LEU A 18 -11.34 24.30 2.82
N LYS A 19 -11.54 24.70 1.55
CA LYS A 19 -10.45 25.19 0.69
C LYS A 19 -9.88 26.53 1.19
N ASN A 20 -10.71 27.41 1.74
CA ASN A 20 -10.29 28.73 2.23
C ASN A 20 -9.48 28.65 3.53
N ILE A 21 -9.71 27.62 4.36
CA ILE A 21 -8.94 27.40 5.60
C ILE A 21 -7.72 26.53 5.40
N ALA A 22 -7.50 26.04 4.18
CA ALA A 22 -6.40 25.14 3.89
C ALA A 22 -5.06 25.86 3.78
N ILE A 23 -4.03 25.20 4.30
CA ILE A 23 -2.64 25.63 4.28
C ILE A 23 -1.98 24.90 3.12
N PRO A 24 -1.48 25.60 2.08
CA PRO A 24 -0.80 24.97 0.96
C PRO A 24 0.54 24.36 1.42
N VAL A 25 0.89 23.21 0.86
CA VAL A 25 2.11 22.47 1.24
C VAL A 25 2.91 22.07 0.01
N GLU A 26 4.22 22.22 0.09
CA GLU A 26 5.13 21.71 -0.94
C GLU A 26 5.56 20.28 -0.65
N LEU A 27 5.70 19.46 -1.69
CA LEU A 27 6.12 18.05 -1.54
C LEU A 27 7.56 17.89 -1.07
N ASN A 28 8.38 18.95 -1.19
CA ASN A 28 9.75 18.97 -0.67
C ASN A 28 9.79 19.18 0.84
N ASP A 29 8.68 19.63 1.45
CA ASP A 29 8.58 19.78 2.90
C ASP A 29 8.32 18.43 3.57
N ARG A 30 9.43 17.71 3.80
CA ARG A 30 9.40 16.41 4.47
C ARG A 30 8.83 16.51 5.88
N GLU A 31 9.01 17.62 6.59
CA GLU A 31 8.55 17.77 7.96
C GLU A 31 7.02 17.79 8.04
N SER A 32 6.37 18.55 7.16
CA SER A 32 4.90 18.57 7.08
C SER A 32 4.31 17.21 6.70
N LEU A 33 4.95 16.48 5.77
CA LEU A 33 4.53 15.12 5.40
C LEU A 33 4.64 14.15 6.58
N LEU A 34 5.73 14.23 7.35
CA LEU A 34 5.95 13.41 8.55
C LEU A 34 4.90 13.69 9.63
N LYS A 35 4.59 14.97 9.87
CA LYS A 35 3.56 15.37 10.85
C LYS A 35 2.18 14.82 10.49
N SER A 36 1.80 14.90 9.22
CA SER A 36 0.51 14.35 8.76
C SER A 36 0.47 12.82 8.84
N ALA A 37 1.55 12.14 8.42
CA ALA A 37 1.64 10.68 8.52
C ALA A 37 1.63 10.20 9.98
N SER A 38 2.36 10.87 10.88
CA SER A 38 2.37 10.57 12.31
C SER A 38 0.97 10.76 12.94
N THR A 39 0.29 11.86 12.59
CA THR A 39 -1.07 12.14 13.07
C THR A 39 -2.04 10.99 12.74
N SER A 40 -1.95 10.43 11.52
CA SER A 40 -2.78 9.30 11.09
C SER A 40 -2.51 7.99 11.83
N LEU A 41 -1.31 7.81 12.39
CA LEU A 41 -0.91 6.59 13.09
C LEU A 41 -1.22 6.64 14.60
N ASN A 42 -1.37 7.84 15.16
CA ASN A 42 -1.51 8.04 16.61
C ASN A 42 -2.77 7.42 17.23
N SER A 43 -3.83 7.19 16.46
CA SER A 43 -5.06 6.55 16.94
C SER A 43 -5.03 5.01 16.88
N LYS A 44 -3.92 4.42 16.41
CA LYS A 44 -3.83 2.98 16.12
C LYS A 44 -3.00 2.23 17.16
N VAL A 45 -3.07 0.90 17.12
CA VAL A 45 -2.26 0.02 17.99
C VAL A 45 -0.76 0.28 17.80
N VAL A 46 -0.34 0.66 16.59
CA VAL A 46 1.06 1.00 16.27
C VAL A 46 1.45 2.44 16.57
N SER A 47 0.64 3.20 17.31
CA SER A 47 0.90 4.61 17.67
C SER A 47 2.26 4.81 18.35
N GLN A 48 2.68 3.85 19.18
CA GLN A 48 4.00 3.86 19.83
C GLN A 48 5.16 3.79 18.83
N PHE A 49 4.95 3.16 17.68
CA PHE A 49 5.94 2.99 16.60
C PHE A 49 5.77 4.02 15.46
N SER A 50 4.94 5.05 15.66
CA SER A 50 4.69 6.10 14.67
C SER A 50 5.97 6.80 14.21
N ASN A 51 6.96 6.96 15.11
CA ASN A 51 8.26 7.55 14.79
C ASN A 51 9.06 6.76 13.76
N LEU A 52 8.84 5.44 13.65
CA LEU A 52 9.49 4.57 12.66
C LEU A 52 8.65 4.47 11.38
N LEU A 53 7.35 4.22 11.52
CA LEU A 53 6.45 3.97 10.39
C LEU A 53 6.15 5.23 9.56
N ALA A 54 6.11 6.41 10.18
CA ALA A 54 5.85 7.66 9.46
C ALA A 54 6.98 8.01 8.47
N PRO A 55 8.28 8.01 8.85
CA PRO A 55 9.37 8.17 7.90
C PRO A 55 9.37 7.13 6.77
N ILE A 56 9.18 5.85 7.10
CA ILE A 56 9.12 4.78 6.09
C ILE A 56 8.02 5.06 5.06
N SER A 57 6.84 5.49 5.51
CA SER A 57 5.71 5.79 4.62
C SER A 57 5.99 6.99 3.71
N VAL A 58 6.56 8.06 4.27
CA VAL A 58 6.90 9.28 3.51
C VAL A 58 8.00 8.97 2.49
N ASP A 59 9.08 8.33 2.92
CA ASP A 59 10.22 8.02 2.06
C ASP A 59 9.82 7.01 0.95
N ALA A 60 8.92 6.06 1.25
CA ALA A 60 8.36 5.15 0.24
C ALA A 60 7.58 5.88 -0.85
N VAL A 61 6.70 6.81 -0.49
CA VAL A 61 5.95 7.58 -1.47
C VAL A 61 6.86 8.51 -2.27
N LEU A 62 7.81 9.19 -1.60
CA LEU A 62 8.76 10.09 -2.26
C LEU A 62 9.65 9.37 -3.29
N LYS A 63 10.02 8.11 -3.08
CA LYS A 63 10.78 7.31 -4.05
C LYS A 63 9.97 6.89 -5.28
N VAL A 64 8.66 6.68 -5.14
CA VAL A 64 7.80 6.26 -6.24
C VAL A 64 7.38 7.44 -7.13
N ILE A 65 7.30 8.64 -6.57
CA ILE A 65 6.86 9.83 -7.30
C ILE A 65 8.01 10.59 -7.96
N ASP A 66 7.72 11.20 -9.11
CA ASP A 66 8.49 12.35 -9.57
C ASP A 66 7.81 13.62 -9.04
N PRO A 67 8.47 14.42 -8.18
CA PRO A 67 7.83 15.57 -7.52
C PRO A 67 7.35 16.66 -8.49
N LYS A 68 7.86 16.66 -9.73
CA LYS A 68 7.54 17.66 -10.76
C LYS A 68 6.31 17.31 -11.61
N THR A 69 5.99 16.03 -11.79
CA THR A 69 4.98 15.56 -12.75
C THR A 69 3.85 14.77 -12.10
N ALA A 70 4.04 14.25 -10.87
CA ALA A 70 3.07 13.36 -10.25
C ALA A 70 1.85 14.12 -9.71
N SER A 71 0.68 13.81 -10.30
CA SER A 71 -0.65 14.19 -9.78
C SER A 71 -1.29 13.09 -8.93
N ASN A 72 -0.78 11.85 -9.02
CA ASN A 72 -1.26 10.71 -8.27
C ASN A 72 -0.12 9.71 -8.03
N VAL A 73 -0.24 8.93 -6.96
CA VAL A 73 0.69 7.86 -6.61
C VAL A 73 -0.03 6.52 -6.75
N ASN A 74 0.57 5.61 -7.50
CA ASN A 74 0.10 4.25 -7.57
C ASN A 74 0.67 3.45 -6.39
N LEU A 75 -0.17 3.14 -5.41
CA LEU A 75 0.25 2.37 -4.24
C LEU A 75 0.66 0.92 -4.60
N LYS A 76 0.29 0.41 -5.79
CA LYS A 76 0.74 -0.91 -6.25
C LYS A 76 2.26 -0.99 -6.46
N ASP A 77 2.92 0.15 -6.63
CA ASP A 77 4.37 0.23 -6.77
C ASP A 77 5.08 0.26 -5.39
N ILE A 78 4.32 0.29 -4.29
CA ILE A 78 4.82 0.11 -2.91
C ILE A 78 4.31 -1.23 -2.39
N ARG A 79 5.20 -2.21 -2.31
CA ARG A 79 4.86 -3.54 -1.85
C ARG A 79 5.16 -3.70 -0.36
N VAL A 80 4.14 -4.04 0.41
CA VAL A 80 4.27 -4.36 1.83
C VAL A 80 4.30 -5.87 1.95
N ILE A 81 5.37 -6.41 2.53
CA ILE A 81 5.52 -7.84 2.79
C ILE A 81 5.55 -8.04 4.29
N THR A 82 4.60 -8.79 4.79
CA THR A 82 4.45 -9.05 6.20
C THR A 82 5.05 -10.39 6.55
N LYS A 83 5.93 -10.45 7.56
CA LYS A 83 6.44 -11.71 8.08
C LYS A 83 6.40 -11.79 9.59
N LEU A 84 5.94 -12.93 10.06
CA LEU A 84 5.87 -13.25 11.49
C LEU A 84 7.27 -13.36 12.10
N GLY A 85 7.38 -12.85 13.32
CA GLY A 85 8.58 -12.85 14.16
C GLY A 85 9.17 -11.45 14.36
N GLY A 86 9.99 -11.31 15.39
CA GLY A 86 10.53 -10.01 15.79
C GLY A 86 9.47 -9.09 16.39
N THR A 87 9.78 -7.81 16.44
CA THR A 87 8.86 -6.74 16.88
C THR A 87 8.48 -5.85 15.69
N VAL A 88 7.53 -4.93 15.88
CA VAL A 88 7.18 -3.94 14.86
C VAL A 88 8.34 -2.98 14.59
N GLU A 89 9.24 -2.81 15.55
CA GLU A 89 10.44 -1.96 15.42
C GLU A 89 11.45 -2.51 14.42
N ASP A 90 11.45 -3.83 14.17
CA ASP A 90 12.28 -4.47 13.16
C ASP A 90 11.76 -4.24 11.72
N THR A 91 10.71 -3.44 11.56
CA THR A 91 10.14 -3.08 10.26
C THR A 91 11.08 -2.13 9.53
N GLU A 92 11.43 -2.47 8.30
CA GLU A 92 12.38 -1.70 7.50
C GLU A 92 11.89 -1.49 6.07
N MET A 93 12.32 -0.37 5.50
CA MET A 93 12.21 -0.10 4.08
C MET A 93 13.45 -0.67 3.39
N VAL A 94 13.26 -1.59 2.44
CA VAL A 94 14.36 -2.19 1.69
C VAL A 94 14.54 -1.46 0.37
N ASP A 95 15.76 -1.00 0.11
CA ASP A 95 16.18 -0.41 -1.16
C ASP A 95 16.38 -1.48 -2.23
N GLY A 96 15.26 -2.09 -2.62
CA GLY A 96 15.20 -3.12 -3.62
C GLY A 96 13.91 -3.94 -3.57
N LEU A 97 14.02 -5.20 -3.94
CA LEU A 97 12.91 -6.14 -4.03
C LEU A 97 13.00 -7.14 -2.88
N VAL A 98 11.91 -7.28 -2.11
CA VAL A 98 11.76 -8.35 -1.13
C VAL A 98 10.77 -9.37 -1.70
N LEU A 99 11.06 -10.65 -1.53
CA LEU A 99 10.20 -11.75 -1.97
C LEU A 99 9.83 -12.64 -0.78
N GLU A 100 8.57 -13.08 -0.78
CA GLU A 100 8.03 -13.92 0.28
C GLU A 100 8.49 -15.39 0.15
N GLN A 101 8.74 -15.80 -1.09
CA GLN A 101 9.05 -17.14 -1.49
C GLN A 101 10.39 -17.61 -0.92
N LYS A 102 10.46 -18.89 -0.61
CA LYS A 102 11.68 -19.53 -0.08
C LYS A 102 12.57 -19.97 -1.23
N ILE A 103 13.87 -20.00 -0.96
CA ILE A 103 14.81 -20.65 -1.87
C ILE A 103 14.59 -22.16 -1.81
N SER A 104 14.64 -22.81 -2.98
CA SER A 104 14.58 -24.27 -3.06
C SER A 104 15.92 -24.87 -2.62
N HIS A 105 16.03 -25.23 -1.34
CA HIS A 105 17.19 -25.91 -0.77
C HIS A 105 17.12 -27.41 -1.01
N LEU A 106 17.51 -27.88 -2.19
CA LEU A 106 18.06 -29.24 -2.30
C LEU A 106 19.57 -29.20 -2.01
N ALA A 107 20.10 -30.29 -1.46
CA ALA A 107 21.47 -30.43 -0.95
C ALA A 107 22.51 -29.61 -1.74
N GLY A 108 23.01 -28.52 -1.13
CA GLY A 108 23.99 -27.61 -1.73
C GLY A 108 23.46 -26.26 -2.26
N GLY A 109 22.23 -25.87 -1.92
CA GLY A 109 21.67 -24.57 -2.26
C GLY A 109 22.50 -23.39 -1.73
N VAL A 110 22.72 -22.38 -2.58
CA VAL A 110 23.46 -21.16 -2.24
C VAL A 110 22.52 -20.18 -1.54
N SER A 111 22.88 -19.73 -0.34
CA SER A 111 22.06 -18.81 0.47
C SER A 111 22.24 -17.33 0.10
N SER A 112 23.40 -16.97 -0.45
CA SER A 112 23.72 -15.61 -0.88
C SER A 112 24.54 -15.59 -2.16
N ILE A 113 24.21 -14.68 -3.07
CA ILE A 113 24.90 -14.47 -4.34
C ILE A 113 25.24 -12.98 -4.47
N GLU A 114 26.52 -12.69 -4.59
CA GLU A 114 27.03 -11.37 -4.98
C GLU A 114 27.03 -11.24 -6.51
N LYS A 115 26.79 -10.02 -7.01
CA LYS A 115 26.72 -9.68 -8.45
C LYS A 115 25.81 -10.64 -9.22
N ALA A 116 24.58 -10.74 -8.74
CA ALA A 116 23.58 -11.62 -9.29
C ALA A 116 23.08 -11.13 -10.66
N LYS A 117 23.00 -12.06 -11.61
CA LYS A 117 22.21 -11.92 -12.83
C LYS A 117 20.88 -12.64 -12.64
N ILE A 118 19.80 -11.89 -12.57
CA ILE A 118 18.46 -12.37 -12.23
C ILE A 118 17.64 -12.55 -13.51
N GLY A 119 17.11 -13.75 -13.73
CA GLY A 119 16.20 -14.06 -14.83
C GLY A 119 14.81 -14.45 -14.32
N LEU A 120 13.77 -13.90 -14.93
CA LEU A 120 12.37 -14.26 -14.65
C LEU A 120 11.82 -15.14 -15.77
N ILE A 121 11.37 -16.34 -15.42
CA ILE A 121 10.89 -17.37 -16.34
C ILE A 121 9.40 -17.63 -16.12
N GLN A 122 8.64 -17.69 -17.22
CA GLN A 122 7.24 -18.09 -17.22
C GLN A 122 7.02 -19.52 -17.73
N PHE A 123 7.99 -20.10 -18.45
CA PHE A 123 7.92 -21.49 -18.87
C PHE A 123 8.27 -22.47 -17.74
N CYS A 124 7.80 -23.70 -17.85
CA CYS A 124 8.05 -24.74 -16.85
C CYS A 124 9.37 -25.48 -17.13
N LEU A 125 10.12 -25.80 -16.07
CA LEU A 125 11.32 -26.65 -16.09
C LEU A 125 10.97 -28.10 -15.71
N SER A 126 10.09 -28.70 -16.49
CA SER A 126 9.61 -30.08 -16.31
C SER A 126 9.73 -30.89 -17.59
N ALA A 127 9.49 -32.20 -17.49
CA ALA A 127 9.47 -33.10 -18.64
C ALA A 127 8.47 -32.61 -19.70
N PRO A 128 8.72 -32.88 -20.99
CA PRO A 128 7.87 -32.38 -22.07
C PRO A 128 6.46 -32.98 -21.97
N LYS A 129 5.52 -32.17 -21.50
CA LYS A 129 4.08 -32.47 -21.52
C LYS A 129 3.46 -31.68 -22.68
N THR A 130 2.57 -32.31 -23.45
CA THR A 130 1.74 -31.59 -24.44
C THR A 130 0.50 -31.03 -23.76
N ASP A 131 -0.13 -30.01 -24.34
CA ASP A 131 -1.40 -29.48 -23.82
C ASP A 131 -2.58 -30.42 -24.10
N MET A 132 -2.43 -31.29 -25.10
CA MET A 132 -3.37 -32.36 -25.42
C MET A 132 -2.98 -33.64 -24.68
N ASP A 133 -3.98 -34.48 -24.37
CA ASP A 133 -3.78 -35.79 -23.78
C ASP A 133 -2.83 -36.63 -24.65
N ASN A 134 -1.68 -36.98 -24.08
CA ASN A 134 -0.65 -37.77 -24.70
C ASN A 134 -0.38 -39.05 -23.91
N GLN A 135 -0.34 -40.18 -24.61
CA GLN A 135 0.01 -41.47 -24.03
C GLN A 135 1.32 -41.97 -24.67
N VAL A 136 2.31 -42.24 -23.81
CA VAL A 136 3.58 -42.85 -24.24
C VAL A 136 3.44 -44.36 -24.04
N ILE A 137 3.29 -45.09 -25.15
CA ILE A 137 3.22 -46.56 -25.12
C ILE A 137 4.65 -47.11 -25.14
N VAL A 138 5.03 -47.81 -24.07
CA VAL A 138 6.35 -48.44 -23.95
C VAL A 138 6.19 -49.94 -24.17
N SER A 139 6.71 -50.44 -25.29
CA SER A 139 6.55 -51.86 -25.69
C SER A 139 7.66 -52.75 -25.14
N ASP A 140 8.87 -52.21 -24.98
CA ASP A 140 10.07 -52.95 -24.55
C ASP A 140 10.74 -52.32 -23.33
N TYR A 141 11.36 -53.14 -22.47
CA TYR A 141 12.17 -52.66 -21.34
C TYR A 141 13.31 -51.72 -21.75
N THR A 142 13.91 -51.94 -22.93
CA THR A 142 15.00 -51.06 -23.44
C THR A 142 14.49 -49.69 -23.86
N GLN A 143 13.21 -49.57 -24.25
CA GLN A 143 12.58 -48.30 -24.59
C GLN A 143 12.32 -47.47 -23.32
N MET A 144 12.01 -48.11 -22.20
CA MET A 144 11.83 -47.44 -20.91
C MET A 144 13.08 -46.65 -20.49
N ASP A 145 14.26 -47.26 -20.61
CA ASP A 145 15.54 -46.59 -20.30
C ASP A 145 15.84 -45.42 -21.26
N ARG A 146 15.44 -45.53 -22.54
CA ARG A 146 15.62 -44.46 -23.53
C ARG A 146 14.74 -43.25 -23.18
N VAL A 147 13.47 -43.47 -22.86
CA VAL A 147 12.55 -42.38 -22.45
C VAL A 147 13.09 -41.64 -21.23
N LEU A 148 13.53 -42.36 -20.20
CA LEU A 148 14.11 -41.75 -19.00
C LEU A 148 15.39 -40.95 -19.30
N ARG A 149 16.21 -41.40 -20.25
CA ARG A 149 17.42 -40.66 -20.68
C ARG A 149 17.06 -39.41 -21.46
N GLU A 150 16.09 -39.48 -22.36
CA GLU A 150 15.62 -38.34 -23.15
C GLU A 150 14.99 -37.26 -22.26
N GLU A 151 14.15 -37.62 -21.29
CA GLU A 151 13.59 -36.67 -20.32
C GLU A 151 14.68 -35.95 -19.52
N ARG A 152 15.68 -36.70 -19.03
CA ARG A 152 16.82 -36.12 -18.31
C ARG A 152 17.63 -35.19 -19.21
N GLN A 153 17.88 -35.59 -20.46
CA GLN A 153 18.63 -34.82 -21.43
C GLN A 153 17.90 -33.53 -21.80
N TYR A 154 16.58 -33.58 -21.98
CA TYR A 154 15.74 -32.42 -22.26
C TYR A 154 15.87 -31.37 -21.13
N ILE A 155 15.66 -31.79 -19.88
CA ILE A 155 15.78 -30.90 -18.71
C ILE A 155 17.21 -30.34 -18.60
N LEU A 156 18.22 -31.18 -18.81
CA LEU A 156 19.63 -30.78 -18.78
C LEU A 156 19.93 -29.71 -19.85
N ASP A 157 19.39 -29.84 -21.06
CA ASP A 157 19.62 -28.88 -22.13
C ASP A 157 18.92 -27.53 -21.89
N LEU A 158 17.75 -27.55 -21.23
CA LEU A 158 17.11 -26.33 -20.70
C LEU A 158 18.01 -25.63 -19.67
N CYS A 159 18.51 -26.36 -18.67
CA CYS A 159 19.41 -25.81 -17.65
C CYS A 159 20.71 -25.27 -18.26
N LYS A 160 21.27 -25.94 -19.28
CA LYS A 160 22.46 -25.45 -20.01
C LYS A 160 22.18 -24.14 -20.74
N LYS A 161 21.02 -23.97 -21.37
CA LYS A 161 20.65 -22.70 -22.03
C LYS A 161 20.61 -21.55 -21.00
N ILE A 162 20.01 -21.78 -19.83
CA ILE A 162 19.97 -20.81 -18.73
C ILE A 162 21.39 -20.45 -18.26
N LYS A 163 22.27 -21.45 -18.11
CA LYS A 163 23.65 -21.22 -17.70
C LYS A 163 24.46 -20.49 -18.78
N LYS A 164 24.24 -20.79 -20.06
CA LYS A 164 24.88 -20.11 -21.20
C LYS A 164 24.51 -18.63 -21.27
N ALA A 165 23.29 -18.27 -20.91
CA ALA A 165 22.89 -16.86 -20.77
C ALA A 165 23.60 -16.14 -19.61
N GLY A 166 24.23 -16.89 -18.70
CA GLY A 166 24.96 -16.35 -17.55
C GLY A 166 24.06 -16.01 -16.36
N CYS A 167 22.87 -16.60 -16.27
CA CYS A 167 21.95 -16.39 -15.16
C CYS A 167 22.46 -17.06 -13.87
N ASN A 168 22.41 -16.35 -12.75
CA ASN A 168 22.83 -16.84 -11.43
C ASN A 168 21.65 -16.99 -10.46
N VAL A 169 20.61 -16.17 -10.61
CA VAL A 169 19.39 -16.23 -9.81
C VAL A 169 18.20 -16.40 -10.74
N LEU A 170 17.40 -17.43 -10.51
CA LEU A 170 16.27 -17.79 -11.34
C LEU A 170 14.98 -17.64 -10.56
N LEU A 171 14.09 -16.82 -11.10
CA LEU A 171 12.76 -16.57 -10.60
C LEU A 171 11.77 -17.32 -11.49
N ILE A 172 11.01 -18.27 -10.94
CA ILE A 172 10.07 -19.10 -11.69
C ILE A 172 8.64 -18.76 -11.27
N GLN A 173 7.83 -18.39 -12.25
CA GLN A 173 6.40 -18.16 -12.06
C GLN A 173 5.70 -19.48 -11.70
N LYS A 174 4.78 -19.41 -10.73
CA LYS A 174 3.90 -20.52 -10.36
C LYS A 174 3.04 -20.90 -11.55
N SER A 175 3.10 -22.18 -11.93
CA SER A 175 2.22 -22.76 -12.93
C SER A 175 1.18 -23.63 -12.23
N ILE A 176 -0.10 -23.38 -12.53
CA ILE A 176 -1.23 -24.20 -12.04
C ILE A 176 -1.57 -25.33 -12.99
N LEU A 177 -1.16 -25.24 -14.26
CA LEU A 177 -1.47 -26.22 -15.30
C LEU A 177 -0.51 -27.40 -15.27
N ARG A 178 0.75 -27.14 -14.87
CA ARG A 178 1.84 -28.11 -14.91
C ARG A 178 2.83 -27.85 -13.78
N ASP A 179 3.62 -28.85 -13.46
CA ASP A 179 4.74 -28.71 -12.51
C ASP A 179 5.72 -27.66 -13.05
N ALA A 180 5.84 -26.54 -12.33
CA ALA A 180 6.70 -25.43 -12.71
C ALA A 180 8.19 -25.83 -12.70
N ILE A 181 8.59 -26.72 -11.78
CA ILE A 181 9.95 -27.26 -11.70
C ILE A 181 9.93 -28.71 -11.23
N ASN A 182 10.80 -29.53 -11.81
CA ASN A 182 11.03 -30.92 -11.38
C ASN A 182 12.27 -31.02 -10.45
N ASP A 183 12.30 -31.99 -9.53
CA ASP A 183 13.42 -32.19 -8.59
C ASP A 183 14.75 -32.46 -9.30
N LEU A 184 14.70 -33.14 -10.45
CA LEU A 184 15.87 -33.34 -11.31
C LEU A 184 16.42 -32.00 -11.84
N ALA A 185 15.53 -31.09 -12.24
CA ALA A 185 15.91 -29.77 -12.72
C ALA A 185 16.58 -28.96 -11.60
N LEU A 186 16.01 -29.00 -10.39
CA LEU A 186 16.61 -28.38 -9.19
C LEU A 186 18.01 -28.94 -8.94
N HIS A 187 18.20 -30.25 -8.97
CA HIS A 187 19.51 -30.87 -8.78
C HIS A 187 20.55 -30.38 -9.83
N PHE A 188 20.16 -30.27 -11.09
CA PHE A 188 21.05 -29.72 -12.13
C PHE A 188 21.38 -28.24 -11.92
N LEU A 189 20.39 -27.42 -11.55
CA LEU A 189 20.59 -25.99 -11.27
C LEU A 189 21.49 -25.77 -10.05
N THR A 190 21.32 -26.54 -8.98
CA THR A 190 22.20 -26.52 -7.80
C THR A 190 23.63 -26.87 -8.17
N LYS A 191 23.84 -27.92 -8.98
CA LYS A 191 25.18 -28.30 -9.49
C LYS A 191 25.82 -27.19 -10.35
N MET A 192 25.01 -26.41 -11.07
CA MET A 192 25.44 -25.25 -11.85
C MET A 192 25.61 -23.96 -11.01
N LYS A 193 25.40 -24.04 -9.69
CA LYS A 193 25.43 -22.92 -8.73
C LYS A 193 24.45 -21.80 -9.09
N ILE A 194 23.23 -22.16 -9.50
CA ILE A 194 22.14 -21.22 -9.77
C ILE A 194 21.17 -21.27 -8.60
N MET A 195 20.87 -20.12 -8.00
CA MET A 195 19.83 -19.98 -6.98
C MET A 195 18.46 -19.96 -7.65
N VAL A 196 17.50 -20.72 -7.11
CA VAL A 196 16.15 -20.84 -7.68
C VAL A 196 15.12 -20.46 -6.64
N LEU A 197 14.31 -19.45 -6.96
CA LEU A 197 13.06 -19.14 -6.28
C LEU A 197 11.91 -19.63 -7.16
N ARG A 198 11.05 -20.45 -6.57
CA ARG A 198 9.85 -20.99 -7.20
C ARG A 198 8.61 -20.35 -6.60
N ASP A 199 7.46 -20.63 -7.21
CA ASP A 199 6.14 -20.24 -6.70
C ASP A 199 5.91 -18.72 -6.65
N ILE A 200 6.47 -17.98 -7.61
CA ILE A 200 6.19 -16.54 -7.76
C ILE A 200 4.79 -16.37 -8.34
N GLU A 201 3.95 -15.56 -7.71
CA GLU A 201 2.58 -15.40 -8.18
C GLU A 201 2.53 -14.51 -9.43
N ARG A 202 1.51 -14.72 -10.26
CA ARG A 202 1.35 -13.99 -11.53
C ARG A 202 1.25 -12.48 -11.31
N ASP A 203 0.59 -12.06 -10.23
CA ASP A 203 0.38 -10.65 -9.92
C ASP A 203 1.69 -9.96 -9.47
N GLU A 204 2.66 -10.73 -9.00
CA GLU A 204 3.98 -10.22 -8.59
C GLU A 204 4.92 -10.00 -9.77
N VAL A 205 4.71 -10.70 -10.89
CA VAL A 205 5.59 -10.65 -12.07
C VAL A 205 5.75 -9.21 -12.57
N GLU A 206 4.65 -8.46 -12.66
CA GLU A 206 4.69 -7.06 -13.11
C GLU A 206 5.53 -6.19 -12.15
N PHE A 207 5.35 -6.38 -10.85
CA PHE A 207 6.11 -5.66 -9.82
C PHE A 207 7.60 -5.99 -9.91
N ILE A 208 7.97 -7.28 -9.98
CA ILE A 208 9.35 -7.74 -10.09
C ILE A 208 10.02 -7.18 -11.35
N CYS A 209 9.32 -7.19 -12.48
CA CYS A 209 9.84 -6.65 -13.75
C CYS A 209 10.09 -5.14 -13.65
N LYS A 210 9.18 -4.39 -13.01
CA LYS A 210 9.38 -2.95 -12.76
C LYS A 210 10.55 -2.72 -11.80
N SER A 211 10.64 -3.46 -10.70
CA SER A 211 11.71 -3.28 -9.70
C SER A 211 13.10 -3.59 -10.24
N LEU A 212 13.23 -4.71 -10.95
CA LEU A 212 14.51 -5.20 -11.44
C LEU A 212 14.88 -4.64 -12.83
N GLY A 213 13.90 -4.11 -13.57
CA GLY A 213 14.08 -3.71 -14.97
C GLY A 213 14.25 -4.90 -15.94
N CYS A 214 13.87 -6.11 -15.54
CA CYS A 214 13.94 -7.30 -16.40
C CYS A 214 12.65 -7.49 -17.22
N LYS A 215 12.76 -8.28 -18.30
CA LYS A 215 11.60 -8.76 -19.06
C LYS A 215 11.31 -10.22 -18.69
N PRO A 216 10.05 -10.64 -18.57
CA PRO A 216 9.74 -12.04 -18.33
C PRO A 216 10.01 -12.87 -19.60
N ALA A 217 10.72 -13.98 -19.47
CA ALA A 217 10.98 -14.90 -20.56
C ALA A 217 9.87 -15.95 -20.66
N ALA A 218 9.06 -15.86 -21.72
CA ALA A 218 7.96 -16.80 -21.99
C ALA A 218 8.43 -18.15 -22.55
N SER A 219 9.57 -18.17 -23.26
CA SER A 219 10.17 -19.38 -23.80
C SER A 219 11.67 -19.42 -23.54
N VAL A 220 12.24 -20.61 -23.65
CA VAL A 220 13.66 -20.87 -23.40
C VAL A 220 14.54 -20.19 -24.46
N ASP A 221 14.04 -20.06 -25.69
CA ASP A 221 14.78 -19.45 -26.79
C ASP A 221 14.83 -17.92 -26.69
N HIS A 222 13.87 -17.31 -25.98
CA HIS A 222 13.91 -15.89 -25.64
C HIS A 222 14.77 -15.59 -24.40
N PHE A 223 15.31 -16.61 -23.72
CA PHE A 223 16.16 -16.45 -22.55
C PHE A 223 17.59 -16.05 -22.96
N THR A 224 17.76 -14.78 -23.27
CA THR A 224 19.03 -14.17 -23.68
C THR A 224 19.64 -13.33 -22.56
N PRO A 225 20.96 -13.04 -22.59
CA PRO A 225 21.60 -12.19 -21.59
C PRO A 225 20.97 -10.81 -21.43
N ASP A 226 20.36 -10.28 -22.50
CA ASP A 226 19.73 -8.95 -22.53
C ASP A 226 18.46 -8.85 -21.68
N VAL A 227 17.85 -10.01 -21.37
CA VAL A 227 16.63 -10.12 -20.57
C VAL A 227 16.93 -10.16 -19.06
N LEU A 228 18.20 -10.40 -18.70
CA LEU A 228 18.63 -10.54 -17.30
C LEU A 228 18.78 -9.18 -16.62
N ALA A 229 18.29 -9.08 -15.39
CA ALA A 229 18.58 -7.95 -14.51
C ALA A 229 19.91 -8.16 -13.77
N SER A 230 20.53 -7.06 -13.35
CA SER A 230 21.74 -7.08 -12.51
C SER A 230 21.42 -6.52 -11.13
N ALA A 231 21.81 -7.27 -10.09
CA ALA A 231 21.72 -6.86 -8.68
C ALA A 231 23.04 -7.14 -7.96
N GLU A 232 23.36 -6.32 -6.96
CA GLU A 232 24.60 -6.42 -6.20
C GLU A 232 24.58 -7.60 -5.24
N LEU A 233 23.49 -7.78 -4.50
CA LEU A 233 23.36 -8.84 -3.52
C LEU A 233 21.95 -9.44 -3.55
N VAL A 234 21.90 -10.77 -3.61
CA VAL A 234 20.67 -11.55 -3.39
C VAL A 234 20.93 -12.50 -2.25
N GLU A 235 20.21 -12.33 -1.15
CA GLU A 235 20.38 -13.15 0.05
C GLU A 235 19.05 -13.62 0.64
N GLU A 236 19.07 -14.83 1.19
CA GLU A 236 17.97 -15.33 2.03
C GLU A 236 18.25 -14.98 3.49
N VAL A 237 17.54 -13.96 3.99
CA VAL A 237 17.63 -13.56 5.38
C VAL A 237 16.64 -14.39 6.20
N SER A 238 17.16 -15.10 7.20
CA SER A 238 16.32 -15.79 8.19
C SER A 238 15.90 -14.79 9.24
N THR A 239 14.60 -14.50 9.31
CA THR A 239 14.04 -13.56 10.28
C THR A 239 13.25 -14.35 11.32
N GLY A 240 13.97 -15.00 12.23
CA GLY A 240 13.42 -15.97 13.17
C GLY A 240 13.09 -17.30 12.49
N ALA A 241 11.83 -17.75 12.59
CA ALA A 241 11.35 -18.99 11.98
C ALA A 241 10.98 -18.85 10.48
N ALA A 242 10.81 -17.62 9.99
CA ALA A 242 10.49 -17.34 8.60
C ALA A 242 11.74 -16.91 7.84
N LYS A 243 11.77 -17.23 6.54
CA LYS A 243 12.82 -16.80 5.62
C LYS A 243 12.22 -15.83 4.60
N VAL A 244 13.00 -14.83 4.22
CA VAL A 244 12.68 -13.88 3.14
C VAL A 244 13.88 -13.75 2.24
N VAL A 245 13.64 -13.53 0.95
CA VAL A 245 14.72 -13.22 0.02
C VAL A 245 14.74 -11.72 -0.20
N LYS A 246 15.90 -11.10 0.04
CA LYS A 246 16.15 -9.70 -0.23
C LYS A 246 17.08 -9.57 -1.43
N ILE A 247 16.71 -8.68 -2.34
CA ILE A 247 17.49 -8.32 -3.52
C ILE A 247 17.83 -6.83 -3.38
N THR A 248 19.10 -6.52 -3.14
CA THR A 248 19.60 -5.15 -2.91
C THR A 248 20.63 -4.75 -3.96
N GLY A 249 20.84 -3.44 -4.14
CA GLY A 249 21.79 -2.88 -5.10
C GLY A 249 21.43 -3.19 -6.55
N ILE A 250 20.17 -2.93 -6.93
CA ILE A 250 19.69 -3.09 -8.31
C ILE A 250 20.30 -1.97 -9.16
N ALA A 251 20.90 -2.32 -10.31
CA ALA A 251 21.63 -1.34 -11.14
C ALA A 251 20.71 -0.24 -11.71
N ASN A 252 19.50 -0.62 -12.14
CA ASN A 252 18.45 0.29 -12.59
C ASN A 252 17.21 0.04 -11.73
N PRO A 253 17.14 0.60 -10.51
CA PRO A 253 15.99 0.40 -9.66
C PRO A 253 14.79 1.08 -10.32
N GLY A 254 13.71 0.32 -10.50
CA GLY A 254 12.42 0.91 -10.86
C GLY A 254 11.92 1.87 -9.78
N LYS A 255 10.86 2.60 -10.09
CA LYS A 255 10.12 3.42 -9.12
C LYS A 255 9.23 2.54 -8.24
N THR A 256 9.85 1.58 -7.57
CA THR A 256 9.15 0.61 -6.71
C THR A 256 9.86 0.53 -5.37
N VAL A 257 9.09 0.28 -4.33
CA VAL A 257 9.60 0.15 -2.96
C VAL A 257 9.08 -1.13 -2.35
N SER A 258 9.92 -1.83 -1.59
CA SER A 258 9.50 -2.96 -0.75
C SER A 258 9.65 -2.60 0.72
N ILE A 259 8.60 -2.81 1.51
CA ILE A 259 8.61 -2.61 2.96
C ILE A 259 8.43 -3.97 3.63
N LEU A 260 9.38 -4.36 4.47
CA LEU A 260 9.30 -5.60 5.23
C LEU A 260 8.72 -5.29 6.61
N VAL A 261 7.45 -5.65 6.83
CA VAL A 261 6.76 -5.47 8.11
C VAL A 261 6.96 -6.70 8.98
N ARG A 262 7.37 -6.46 10.21
CA ARG A 262 7.63 -7.47 11.23
C ARG A 262 6.63 -7.36 12.37
N GLY A 263 6.41 -8.46 13.08
CA GLY A 263 5.43 -8.50 14.16
C GLY A 263 5.45 -9.79 14.93
N SER A 264 5.25 -9.70 16.24
CA SER A 264 5.28 -10.83 17.16
C SER A 264 4.07 -11.77 16.98
N ASN A 265 2.91 -11.21 16.65
CA ASN A 265 1.67 -11.95 16.45
C ASN A 265 1.01 -11.53 15.13
N LYS A 266 0.23 -12.45 14.53
CA LYS A 266 -0.47 -12.23 13.27
C LYS A 266 -1.43 -11.03 13.33
N LEU A 267 -2.16 -10.89 14.44
CA LEU A 267 -3.09 -9.76 14.64
C LEU A 267 -2.36 -8.41 14.65
N VAL A 268 -1.19 -8.34 15.30
CA VAL A 268 -0.37 -7.12 15.34
C VAL A 268 0.20 -6.80 13.96
N LEU A 269 0.61 -7.83 13.22
CA LEU A 269 1.17 -7.71 11.88
C LEU A 269 0.11 -7.25 10.87
N GLU A 270 -1.10 -7.82 10.90
CA GLU A 270 -2.25 -7.39 10.07
C GLU A 270 -2.69 -5.96 10.43
N GLU A 271 -2.62 -5.57 11.71
CA GLU A 271 -2.88 -4.20 12.15
C GLU A 271 -1.77 -3.23 11.71
N ALA A 272 -0.50 -3.65 11.74
CA ALA A 272 0.63 -2.84 11.29
C ALA A 272 0.57 -2.59 9.78
N GLU A 273 0.24 -3.62 8.99
CA GLU A 273 0.03 -3.49 7.54
C GLU A 273 -1.10 -2.51 7.22
N ARG A 274 -2.28 -2.68 7.85
CA ARG A 274 -3.40 -1.74 7.70
C ARG A 274 -3.03 -0.33 8.15
N SER A 275 -2.26 -0.21 9.23
CA SER A 275 -1.81 1.07 9.75
C SER A 275 -0.90 1.81 8.77
N LEU A 276 0.07 1.09 8.20
CA LEU A 276 0.98 1.58 7.19
C LEU A 276 0.23 1.97 5.90
N HIS A 277 -0.76 1.17 5.49
CA HIS A 277 -1.57 1.49 4.31
C HIS A 277 -2.26 2.84 4.41
N ASP A 278 -2.84 3.17 5.56
CA ASP A 278 -3.49 4.47 5.75
C ASP A 278 -2.47 5.61 5.79
N ALA A 279 -1.30 5.41 6.39
CA ALA A 279 -0.23 6.40 6.38
C ALA A 279 0.25 6.69 4.93
N LEU A 280 0.43 5.64 4.12
CA LEU A 280 0.72 5.77 2.68
C LEU A 280 -0.41 6.50 1.94
N CYS A 281 -1.68 6.22 2.29
CA CYS A 281 -2.83 6.90 1.71
C CYS A 281 -2.88 8.38 2.07
N VAL A 282 -2.52 8.76 3.31
CA VAL A 282 -2.45 10.15 3.76
C VAL A 282 -1.41 10.93 2.96
N VAL A 283 -0.21 10.37 2.78
CA VAL A 283 0.82 11.01 1.94
C VAL A 283 0.37 11.06 0.47
N ARG A 284 -0.27 10.01 -0.05
CA ARG A 284 -0.86 10.02 -1.40
C ARG A 284 -1.91 11.14 -1.56
N CYS A 285 -2.73 11.39 -0.55
CA CYS A 285 -3.71 12.48 -0.55
C CYS A 285 -3.02 13.84 -0.68
N LEU A 286 -1.87 14.03 -0.02
CA LEU A 286 -1.07 15.25 -0.12
C LEU A 286 -0.40 15.42 -1.49
N VAL A 287 0.00 14.31 -2.13
CA VAL A 287 0.50 14.34 -3.51
C VAL A 287 -0.60 14.77 -4.49
N LYS A 288 -1.82 14.26 -4.31
CA LYS A 288 -2.99 14.63 -5.15
C LYS A 288 -3.43 16.07 -4.94
N ASN A 289 -3.54 16.48 -3.68
CA ASN A 289 -3.99 17.80 -3.29
C ASN A 289 -3.06 18.37 -2.23
N ARG A 290 -2.30 19.40 -2.63
CA ARG A 290 -1.18 20.00 -1.89
C ARG A 290 -1.65 20.95 -0.79
N ALA A 291 -2.53 20.47 0.08
CA ALA A 291 -3.21 21.27 1.06
C ALA A 291 -3.47 20.47 2.36
N LEU A 292 -3.09 21.07 3.49
CA LEU A 292 -3.35 20.58 4.84
C LEU A 292 -4.39 21.46 5.54
N ILE A 293 -5.10 20.89 6.49
CA ILE A 293 -5.96 21.62 7.43
C ILE A 293 -5.65 21.13 8.84
N ALA A 294 -5.99 21.95 9.83
CA ALA A 294 -5.93 21.54 11.23
C ALA A 294 -6.87 20.34 11.47
N GLY A 295 -6.46 19.40 12.31
CA GLY A 295 -7.28 18.26 12.75
C GLY A 295 -8.14 18.59 13.98
N GLY A 296 -8.47 17.55 14.76
CA GLY A 296 -9.01 17.71 16.12
C GLY A 296 -10.39 18.39 16.21
N GLY A 297 -11.23 18.26 15.18
CA GLY A 297 -12.57 18.88 15.18
C GLY A 297 -12.60 20.36 14.78
N ALA A 298 -11.45 20.95 14.45
CA ALA A 298 -11.36 22.35 14.02
C ALA A 298 -12.15 22.62 12.71
N PRO A 299 -11.95 21.87 11.61
CA PRO A 299 -12.64 22.18 10.36
C PRO A 299 -14.14 21.91 10.45
N GLU A 300 -14.57 20.93 11.25
CA GLU A 300 -15.99 20.64 11.46
C GLU A 300 -16.69 21.77 12.24
N THR A 301 -15.99 22.38 13.21
CA THR A 301 -16.53 23.52 13.96
C THR A 301 -16.58 24.78 13.10
N GLU A 302 -15.52 25.04 12.33
CA GLU A 302 -15.47 26.16 11.40
C GLU A 302 -16.54 26.02 10.30
N LEU A 303 -16.81 24.80 9.83
CA LEU A 303 -17.92 24.51 8.93
C LEU A 303 -19.27 24.80 9.59
N SER A 304 -19.50 24.34 10.83
CA SER A 304 -20.75 24.59 11.55
C SER A 304 -21.06 26.09 11.65
N ILE A 305 -20.07 26.90 12.04
CA ILE A 305 -20.26 28.36 12.24
C ILE A 305 -20.52 29.06 10.91
N ASN A 306 -19.69 28.81 9.89
CA ASN A 306 -19.82 29.49 8.60
C ASN A 306 -21.10 29.05 7.86
N LEU A 307 -21.50 27.78 7.94
CA LEU A 307 -22.75 27.30 7.36
C LEU A 307 -23.97 27.84 8.12
N ALA A 308 -23.89 28.00 9.45
CA ALA A 308 -24.95 28.64 10.22
C ALA A 308 -25.12 30.13 9.86
N GLN A 309 -24.02 30.84 9.60
CA GLN A 309 -24.07 32.21 9.09
C GLN A 309 -24.63 32.27 7.67
N TYR A 310 -24.22 31.35 6.79
CA TYR A 310 -24.75 31.23 5.44
C TYR A 310 -26.25 30.93 5.44
N ALA A 311 -26.72 30.07 6.35
CA ALA A 311 -28.14 29.78 6.52
C ALA A 311 -28.96 31.05 6.82
N ASN A 312 -28.41 32.03 7.53
CA ASN A 312 -29.10 33.30 7.80
C ASN A 312 -29.27 34.19 6.57
N THR A 313 -28.43 34.00 5.54
CA THR A 313 -28.53 34.73 4.27
C THR A 313 -29.55 34.12 3.31
N LEU A 314 -29.89 32.84 3.53
CA LEU A 314 -30.89 32.12 2.74
C LEU A 314 -32.29 32.37 3.31
N SER A 315 -33.28 32.40 2.42
CA SER A 315 -34.70 32.55 2.77
C SER A 315 -35.48 31.25 2.56
N GLY A 316 -36.48 30.99 3.39
CA GLY A 316 -37.39 29.86 3.22
C GLY A 316 -36.85 28.54 3.79
N MET A 317 -37.26 27.41 3.21
CA MET A 317 -36.94 26.07 3.71
C MET A 317 -35.45 25.73 3.65
N ASP A 318 -34.72 26.32 2.69
CA ASP A 318 -33.29 26.05 2.51
C ASP A 318 -32.47 26.53 3.72
N SER A 319 -32.85 27.66 4.33
CA SER A 319 -32.23 28.17 5.56
C SER A 319 -32.28 27.14 6.70
N TYR A 320 -33.46 26.51 6.90
CA TYR A 320 -33.63 25.50 7.95
C TYR A 320 -32.81 24.24 7.65
N CYS A 321 -32.78 23.79 6.39
CA CYS A 321 -32.02 22.60 5.99
C CYS A 321 -30.50 22.82 6.17
N VAL A 322 -29.98 23.97 5.72
CA VAL A 322 -28.55 24.31 5.85
C VAL A 322 -28.18 24.48 7.33
N ARG A 323 -29.06 25.06 8.15
CA ARG A 323 -28.84 25.15 9.61
C ARG A 323 -28.84 23.78 10.29
N ALA A 324 -29.69 22.85 9.86
CA ALA A 324 -29.65 21.48 10.36
C ALA A 324 -28.35 20.77 9.94
N PHE A 325 -27.91 20.98 8.69
CA PHE A 325 -26.65 20.47 8.18
C PHE A 325 -25.44 21.02 8.97
N SER A 326 -25.45 22.31 9.31
CA SER A 326 -24.39 22.93 10.11
C SER A 326 -24.32 22.31 11.51
N GLY A 327 -25.47 22.11 12.17
CA GLY A 327 -25.53 21.42 13.46
C GLY A 327 -25.06 19.96 13.39
N ALA A 328 -25.29 19.27 12.27
CA ALA A 328 -24.82 17.90 12.09
C ALA A 328 -23.29 17.79 12.04
N MET A 329 -22.57 18.84 11.63
CA MET A 329 -21.09 18.83 11.63
C MET A 329 -20.50 18.74 13.04
N GLU A 330 -21.24 19.16 14.07
CA GLU A 330 -20.77 19.13 15.46
C GLU A 330 -20.68 17.73 16.06
N VAL A 331 -21.19 16.70 15.37
CA VAL A 331 -21.11 15.31 15.82
C VAL A 331 -19.67 14.82 15.98
N VAL A 332 -18.76 15.28 15.12
CA VAL A 332 -17.33 14.89 15.16
C VAL A 332 -16.63 15.46 16.40
N PRO A 333 -16.64 16.78 16.68
CA PRO A 333 -16.05 17.30 17.91
C PRO A 333 -16.76 16.77 19.17
N TYR A 334 -18.07 16.53 19.12
CA TYR A 334 -18.81 15.93 20.23
C TYR A 334 -18.31 14.52 20.59
N THR A 335 -18.18 13.65 19.58
CA THR A 335 -17.69 12.28 19.77
C THR A 335 -16.21 12.22 20.13
N LEU A 336 -15.38 13.16 19.64
CA LEU A 336 -13.99 13.29 20.07
C LEU A 336 -13.88 13.64 21.56
N ALA A 337 -14.71 14.57 22.04
CA ALA A 337 -14.74 14.93 23.46
C ALA A 337 -15.21 13.76 24.34
N GLU A 338 -16.23 13.03 23.89
CA GLU A 338 -16.76 11.84 24.58
C GLU A 338 -15.70 10.74 24.69
N ASN A 339 -15.01 10.41 23.59
CA ASN A 339 -13.94 9.41 23.57
C ASN A 339 -12.73 9.82 24.42
N ALA A 340 -12.50 11.12 24.60
CA ALA A 340 -11.46 11.65 25.48
C ALA A 340 -11.88 11.70 26.96
N GLY A 341 -13.12 11.33 27.30
CA GLY A 341 -13.66 11.42 28.66
C GLY A 341 -13.92 12.85 29.15
N LEU A 342 -13.98 13.82 28.23
CA LEU A 342 -14.31 15.22 28.52
C LEU A 342 -15.83 15.41 28.50
N ASN A 343 -16.33 16.50 29.10
CA ASN A 343 -17.73 16.87 28.96
C ASN A 343 -17.99 17.41 27.54
N PRO A 344 -18.75 16.70 26.68
CA PRO A 344 -18.92 17.08 25.28
C PRO A 344 -19.63 18.44 25.11
N ILE A 345 -20.61 18.73 25.96
CA ILE A 345 -21.39 19.97 25.87
C ILE A 345 -20.51 21.17 26.20
N ALA A 346 -19.74 21.08 27.29
CA ALA A 346 -18.86 22.17 27.72
C ALA A 346 -17.75 22.43 26.70
N THR A 347 -17.11 21.36 26.21
CA THR A 347 -16.00 21.45 25.25
C THR A 347 -16.46 21.98 23.89
N VAL A 348 -17.55 21.46 23.31
CA VAL A 348 -18.05 21.98 22.03
C VAL A 348 -18.49 23.44 22.15
N THR A 349 -19.06 23.85 23.29
CA THR A 349 -19.44 25.25 23.54
C THR A 349 -18.21 26.16 23.62
N GLU A 350 -17.17 25.75 24.35
CA GLU A 350 -15.91 26.50 24.41
C GLU A 350 -15.24 26.58 23.02
N LEU A 351 -15.26 25.48 22.27
CA LEU A 351 -14.68 25.41 20.93
C LEU A 351 -15.39 26.35 19.96
N ARG A 352 -16.73 26.40 20.03
CA ARG A 352 -17.54 27.33 19.23
C ARG A 352 -17.23 28.79 19.57
N ASN A 353 -17.07 29.10 20.86
CA ASN A 353 -16.72 30.46 21.29
C ASN A 353 -15.35 30.91 20.76
N LYS A 354 -14.34 30.04 20.78
CA LYS A 354 -13.00 30.34 20.24
C LYS A 354 -13.02 30.56 18.72
N HIS A 355 -13.72 29.72 17.98
CA HIS A 355 -13.86 29.92 16.54
C HIS A 355 -14.69 31.18 16.19
N ALA A 356 -15.71 31.51 16.98
CA ALA A 356 -16.46 32.76 16.82
C ALA A 356 -15.59 34.01 17.05
N GLN A 357 -14.51 33.90 17.82
CA GLN A 357 -13.50 34.95 18.01
C GLN A 357 -12.46 35.00 16.87
N GLY A 358 -12.55 34.10 15.89
CA GLY A 358 -11.68 34.05 14.70
C GLY A 358 -10.55 33.02 14.79
N GLU A 359 -10.46 32.22 15.84
CA GLU A 359 -9.43 31.18 16.00
C GLU A 359 -9.77 29.90 15.20
N LYS A 360 -9.53 29.92 13.89
CA LYS A 360 -9.84 28.79 12.97
C LYS A 360 -9.06 27.50 13.23
N ASN A 361 -7.94 27.60 13.94
CA ASN A 361 -7.06 26.47 14.23
C ASN A 361 -7.31 25.88 15.63
N ALA A 362 -8.25 26.43 16.39
CA ALA A 362 -8.62 25.90 17.69
C ALA A 362 -9.24 24.50 17.51
N GLY A 363 -8.86 23.54 18.34
CA GLY A 363 -9.42 22.19 18.27
C GLY A 363 -9.20 21.42 19.56
N ILE A 364 -9.81 20.25 19.63
CA ILE A 364 -9.81 19.39 20.80
C ILE A 364 -8.48 18.62 20.85
N ASN A 365 -7.66 18.92 21.84
CA ASN A 365 -6.44 18.17 22.10
C ASN A 365 -6.71 17.07 23.13
N VAL A 366 -6.83 15.83 22.64
CA VAL A 366 -7.09 14.65 23.47
C VAL A 366 -5.95 14.34 24.46
N ARG A 367 -4.72 14.80 24.22
CA ARG A 367 -3.58 14.57 25.13
C ARG A 367 -3.61 15.50 26.34
N LYS A 368 -4.01 16.75 26.11
CA LYS A 368 -4.09 17.80 27.16
C LYS A 368 -5.49 17.91 27.78
N GLY A 369 -6.49 17.26 27.19
CA GLY A 369 -7.89 17.35 27.62
C GLY A 369 -8.49 18.76 27.49
N THR A 370 -7.91 19.62 26.66
CA THR A 370 -8.26 21.04 26.55
C THR A 370 -8.27 21.50 25.10
N ILE A 371 -8.91 22.64 24.85
CA ILE A 371 -8.93 23.26 23.52
C ILE A 371 -7.68 24.10 23.34
N THR A 372 -6.89 23.75 22.35
CA THR A 372 -5.60 24.39 22.03
C THR A 372 -5.51 24.66 20.53
N ASN A 373 -4.51 25.43 20.10
CA ASN A 373 -4.22 25.59 18.68
C ASN A 373 -3.61 24.28 18.15
N ILE A 374 -4.38 23.57 17.33
CA ILE A 374 -4.03 22.24 16.81
C ILE A 374 -2.88 22.31 15.80
N LEU A 375 -2.73 23.45 15.14
CA LEU A 375 -1.61 23.70 14.22
C LEU A 375 -0.27 23.65 14.96
N ASP A 376 -0.20 24.26 16.15
CA ASP A 376 1.01 24.30 16.98
C ASP A 376 1.33 22.92 17.58
N GLU A 377 0.30 22.10 17.80
CA GLU A 377 0.42 20.72 18.28
C GLU A 377 0.78 19.73 17.17
N ASN A 378 0.96 20.19 15.93
CA ASN A 378 1.32 19.41 14.74
C ASN A 378 0.31 18.31 14.38
N VAL A 379 -0.96 18.48 14.73
CA VAL A 379 -2.04 17.53 14.41
C VAL A 379 -2.72 17.98 13.12
N LEU A 380 -2.24 17.44 12.00
CA LEU A 380 -2.62 17.88 10.65
C LEU A 380 -3.26 16.76 9.85
N GLN A 381 -4.27 17.12 9.05
CA GLN A 381 -4.96 16.20 8.16
C GLN A 381 -5.00 16.74 6.71
N PRO A 382 -4.93 15.88 5.69
CA PRO A 382 -5.05 16.32 4.30
C PRO A 382 -6.44 16.86 3.99
N LEU A 383 -6.51 17.99 3.28
CA LEU A 383 -7.77 18.59 2.83
C LEU A 383 -8.63 17.61 2.03
N LEU A 384 -7.99 16.74 1.23
CA LEU A 384 -8.68 15.76 0.40
C LEU A 384 -9.55 14.80 1.25
N VAL A 385 -9.11 14.45 2.46
CA VAL A 385 -9.87 13.54 3.33
C VAL A 385 -11.20 14.19 3.74
N SER A 386 -11.16 15.41 4.29
CA SER A 386 -12.37 16.09 4.75
C SER A 386 -13.29 16.52 3.61
N THR A 387 -12.72 16.97 2.48
CA THR A 387 -13.53 17.33 1.30
C THR A 387 -14.23 16.12 0.69
N SER A 388 -13.53 14.99 0.54
CA SER A 388 -14.15 13.75 0.06
C SER A 388 -15.18 13.19 1.07
N ALA A 389 -14.89 13.22 2.38
CA ALA A 389 -15.82 12.77 3.40
C ALA A 389 -17.13 13.58 3.36
N LEU A 390 -17.04 14.91 3.29
CA LEU A 390 -18.21 15.79 3.19
C LEU A 390 -19.03 15.50 1.92
N THR A 391 -18.36 15.34 0.79
CA THR A 391 -19.01 15.09 -0.51
C THR A 391 -19.72 13.75 -0.53
N LEU A 392 -19.02 12.67 -0.14
CA LEU A 392 -19.57 11.31 -0.16
C LEU A 392 -20.73 11.17 0.83
N ALA A 393 -20.61 11.72 2.04
CA ALA A 393 -21.69 11.69 3.03
C ALA A 393 -22.93 12.44 2.50
N SER A 394 -22.74 13.63 1.95
CA SER A 394 -23.83 14.46 1.41
C SER A 394 -24.51 13.79 0.21
N GLU A 395 -23.75 13.25 -0.74
CA GLU A 395 -24.29 12.54 -1.91
C GLU A 395 -25.05 11.27 -1.53
N THR A 396 -24.55 10.54 -0.54
CA THR A 396 -25.21 9.32 -0.04
C THR A 396 -26.54 9.65 0.62
N VAL A 397 -26.56 10.63 1.53
CA VAL A 397 -27.81 11.08 2.18
C VAL A 397 -28.78 11.62 1.14
N ARG A 398 -28.28 12.37 0.15
CA ARG A 398 -29.09 12.89 -0.96
C ARG A 398 -29.77 11.77 -1.75
N SER A 399 -29.08 10.65 -1.96
CA SER A 399 -29.59 9.48 -2.65
C SER A 399 -30.62 8.73 -1.81
N ILE A 400 -30.36 8.55 -0.52
CA ILE A 400 -31.29 7.92 0.42
C ILE A 400 -32.60 8.71 0.51
N LEU A 401 -32.53 10.04 0.60
CA LEU A 401 -33.71 10.91 0.68
C LEU A 401 -34.58 10.90 -0.59
N LYS A 402 -34.09 10.36 -1.70
CA LYS A 402 -34.84 10.22 -2.95
C LYS A 402 -35.55 8.87 -3.08
N ILE A 403 -35.26 7.91 -2.21
CA ILE A 403 -35.92 6.62 -2.19
C ILE A 403 -37.29 6.81 -1.54
N ASP A 404 -38.35 6.75 -2.33
CA ASP A 404 -39.73 6.87 -1.87
C ASP A 404 -40.33 5.52 -1.45
N ASP A 405 -39.94 4.44 -2.13
CA ASP A 405 -40.41 3.08 -1.86
C ASP A 405 -39.31 2.04 -2.07
N ILE A 406 -39.39 0.93 -1.35
CA ILE A 406 -38.44 -0.20 -1.41
C ILE A 406 -39.25 -1.49 -1.64
N VAL A 407 -39.22 -1.98 -2.87
CA VAL A 407 -39.80 -3.26 -3.23
C VAL A 407 -38.72 -4.34 -3.23
N ASN A 408 -38.78 -5.25 -2.27
CA ASN A 408 -37.85 -6.38 -2.20
C ASN A 408 -38.21 -7.43 -3.26
N THR A 409 -37.32 -7.65 -4.23
CA THR A 409 -37.41 -8.77 -5.17
C THR A 409 -36.71 -10.01 -4.61
N ARG A 410 -37.26 -11.19 -4.91
CA ARG A 410 -36.68 -12.49 -4.50
C ARG A 410 -35.40 -12.83 -5.27
#